data_AF-A0A085GR72-F1
#
_entry.id   AF-A0A085GR72-F1
#
_cell.length_a   1.000
_cell.length_b   1.000
_cell.length_c   1.000
_cell.angle_alpha   90.00
_cell.angle_beta   90.00
_cell.angle_gamma   90.00
#
_symmetry.space_group_name_H-M   'P 1'
#
loop_
_entity.id
_entity.type
_entity.pdbx_description
1 polymer ?
#
loop_
_entity_poly.entity_id
_entity_poly.type
_entity_poly.pdbx_seq_one_letter_code
_entity_poly.pdbx_strand_id
1 'polypeptide(L)' 'ENNVRYNPVTKGWRLTLRLKVKDPKKPIEMRASLVNGEKTLSETWSYQLPANE' A
#
# COMPACT_ATOMS: atom_id res chain seq x y z
N GLU A 1 2.69 10.20 -1.25
CA GLU A 1 2.03 10.29 0.07
C GLU A 1 1.78 8.89 0.57
N ASN A 2 2.16 8.56 1.80
CA ASN A 2 1.92 7.26 2.43
C ASN A 2 1.33 7.56 3.82
N ASN A 3 0.07 7.21 4.04
CA ASN A 3 -0.62 7.51 5.28
C ASN A 3 -1.42 6.30 5.77
N VAL A 4 -1.38 6.07 7.08
CA VAL A 4 -2.15 5.03 7.75
C VAL A 4 -3.04 5.69 8.79
N ARG A 5 -4.34 5.42 8.74
CA ARG A 5 -5.33 6.01 9.65
C ARG A 5 -6.29 4.96 10.18
N TYR A 6 -6.70 5.12 11.43
CA TYR A 6 -7.71 4.25 12.02
C TYR A 6 -9.08 4.51 11.38
N ASN A 7 -9.83 3.44 11.09
CA ASN A 7 -11.19 3.48 10.60
C ASN A 7 -12.14 3.00 11.71
N PRO A 8 -12.94 3.90 12.32
CA PRO A 8 -13.81 3.54 13.44
C PRO A 8 -14.98 2.62 13.04
N VAL A 9 -15.41 2.64 11.77
CA VAL A 9 -16.55 1.84 11.30
C VAL A 9 -16.19 0.37 11.22
N THR A 10 -15.04 0.05 10.60
CA THR A 10 -14.56 -1.34 10.45
C THR A 10 -13.63 -1.76 11.59
N LYS A 11 -13.34 -0.84 12.53
CA LYS A 11 -12.41 -1.02 13.66
C LYS A 11 -11.01 -1.49 13.24
N GLY A 12 -10.57 -1.10 12.05
CA GLY A 12 -9.30 -1.50 11.45
C GLY A 12 -8.44 -0.30 11.05
N TRP A 13 -7.31 -0.57 10.39
CA TRP A 13 -6.43 0.46 9.85
C TRP A 13 -6.56 0.56 8.34
N ARG A 14 -6.58 1.79 7.81
CA ARG A 14 -6.65 2.09 6.38
C ARG A 14 -5.33 2.67 5.92
N LEU A 15 -4.68 1.99 5.00
CA LEU A 15 -3.54 2.49 4.22
C LEU A 15 -4.04 3.33 3.05
N THR A 16 -3.42 4.49 2.82
CA THR A 16 -3.58 5.32 1.61
C THR A 16 -2.20 5.56 1.03
N LEU A 17 -1.97 5.08 -0.20
CA LEU A 17 -0.70 5.18 -0.89
C LEU A 17 -0.89 5.95 -2.20
N ARG A 18 -0.10 7.01 -2.39
CA ARG A 18 -0.04 7.80 -3.61
C ARG A 18 1.39 7.78 -4.15
N LEU A 19 1.54 7.26 -5.36
CA LEU A 19 2.83 7.10 -6.03
C LEU A 19 2.88 7.97 -7.28
N LYS A 20 4.08 8.39 -7.64
CA LYS A 20 4.35 9.03 -8.93
C LYS A 20 5.07 8.01 -9.82
N VAL A 21 4.38 7.56 -10.86
CA VAL A 21 4.94 6.66 -11.87
C VAL A 21 6.06 7.39 -12.62
N LYS A 22 7.27 6.82 -12.63
CA LYS A 22 8.43 7.41 -13.31
C LYS A 22 8.44 7.10 -14.81
N ASP A 23 8.10 5.86 -15.16
CA ASP A 23 8.03 5.39 -16.54
C ASP A 23 6.74 4.58 -16.69
N PRO A 24 5.71 5.13 -17.36
CA PRO A 24 4.45 4.42 -17.52
C PRO A 24 4.58 3.20 -18.43
N LYS A 25 5.65 3.07 -19.22
CA LYS A 25 5.86 1.92 -20.10
C LYS A 25 6.35 0.68 -19.36
N LYS A 26 6.64 0.78 -18.06
CA LYS A 26 7.14 -0.32 -17.24
C LYS A 26 6.12 -0.66 -16.16
N PRO A 27 5.92 -1.97 -15.87
CA PRO A 27 5.09 -2.36 -14.75
C PRO A 27 5.73 -1.93 -13.43
N ILE A 28 4.89 -1.60 -12.45
CA ILE A 28 5.32 -1.26 -11.09
C ILE A 28 4.73 -2.27 -10.13
N GLU A 29 5.57 -2.88 -9.30
CA GLU A 29 5.12 -3.71 -8.19
C GLU A 29 5.15 -2.90 -6.88
N MET A 30 4.08 -3.03 -6.11
CA MET A 30 3.92 -2.42 -4.80
C MET A 30 3.67 -3.51 -3.78
N ARG A 31 4.40 -3.46 -2.67
CA ARG A 31 4.19 -4.34 -1.54
C ARG A 31 4.05 -3.52 -0.27
N ALA A 32 3.07 -3.86 0.55
CA ALA A 32 2.83 -3.18 1.82
C ALA A 32 2.34 -4.18 2.88
N SER A 33 2.85 -4.03 4.10
CA SER A 33 2.34 -4.71 5.28
C SER A 33 2.22 -3.70 6.42
N LEU A 34 1.18 -3.85 7.24
CA LEU A 34 1.02 -3.06 8.43
C LEU A 34 1.90 -3.63 9.54
N VAL A 35 2.73 -2.79 10.14
CA VAL A 35 3.63 -3.16 11.24
C VAL A 35 3.42 -2.23 12.43
N ASN A 36 3.64 -2.77 13.64
CA ASN A 36 3.70 -1.99 14.87
C ASN A 36 4.94 -2.42 15.66
N GLY A 37 5.97 -1.57 15.65
CA GLY A 37 7.31 -1.94 16.11
C GLY A 37 7.84 -3.12 15.31
N GLU A 38 8.21 -4.19 16.00
CA GLU A 38 8.73 -5.43 15.39
C GLU A 38 7.61 -6.41 14.98
N LYS A 39 6.35 -6.12 15.31
CA LYS A 39 5.23 -7.03 15.04
C LYS A 39 4.55 -6.69 13.71
N THR A 40 4.52 -7.66 12.80
CA THR A 40 3.67 -7.63 11.60
C THR A 40 2.21 -7.86 11.98
N LEU A 41 1.34 -6.93 11.60
CA LEU A 41 -0.09 -6.91 11.95
C LEU A 41 -1.02 -7.34 10.81
N SER A 42 -0.54 -7.32 9.56
CA SER A 42 -1.32 -7.76 8.40
C SER A 42 -0.51 -8.69 7.51
N GLU A 43 -1.22 -9.38 6.61
CA GLU A 43 -0.59 -9.96 5.43
C GLU A 43 0.13 -8.90 4.58
N THR A 44 1.01 -9.37 3.69
CA THR A 44 1.65 -8.52 2.69
C THR A 44 0.70 -8.36 1.51
N TRP A 45 0.14 -7.17 1.37
CA TRP A 45 -0.57 -6.78 0.17
C TRP A 45 0.43 -6.59 -0.97
N SER A 46 0.24 -7.31 -2.08
CA SER A 46 1.03 -7.16 -3.30
C SER A 46 0.11 -6.71 -4.44
N TYR A 47 0.49 -5.62 -5.10
CA TYR A 47 -0.23 -5.08 -6.23
C TYR A 47 0.72 -4.73 -7.34
N GLN A 48 0.36 -5.14 -8.55
CA GLN A 48 1.09 -4.79 -9.75
C GLN A 48 0.25 -3.83 -10.57
N LEU A 49 0.83 -2.67 -10.89
CA LEU A 49 0.32 -1.74 -11.87
C LEU A 49 0.92 -2.14 -13.23
N PRO A 50 0.12 -2.62 -14.20
CA PRO A 50 0.54 -2.85 -15.56
C PRO A 50 1.19 -1.63 -16.22
N ALA A 51 1.95 -1.89 -17.28
CA ALA A 51 2.46 -0.83 -18.14
C ALA A 51 1.32 -0.19 -18.96
N ASN A 52 1.42 1.12 -19.16
CA ASN A 52 0.53 1.98 -19.95
C ASN A 52 -0.90 2.09 -19.42
N GLU A 53 -1.07 2.00 -18.10
CA GLU A 53 -2.33 2.29 -17.39
C GLU A 53 -2.46 3.78 -17.03
#